data_AF-A0A2N9LGT0-F1
#
_entry.id   AF-A0A2N9LGT0-F1
#
_cell.length_a   1.000
_cell.length_b   1.000
_cell.length_c   1.000
_cell.angle_alpha   90.00
_cell.angle_beta   90.00
_cell.angle_gamma   90.00
#
_symmetry.space_group_name_H-M   'P 1'
#
loop_
_entity.id
_entity.type
_entity.pdbx_description
1 polymer ?
#
loop_
_entity_poly.entity_id
_entity_poly.type
_entity_poly.pdbx_seq_one_letter_code
_entity_poly.pdbx_strand_id
1 'polypeptide(L)'
;MRKPWGIIVVTIVIGAAAFVTGPMIWPMGHDVPMPPANLLPGYITLSVIEALAFGFAVAFAIFGWPAIRGLSLGAPWLNKWLFVTLCWFMGNWWMHDNLHMHNGLNMHGLLFIEIAFHITMLICGVTLALGFLRLARHTAAEKGA
;
A
#
# COMPACT_ATOMS: atom_id res chain seq x y z
N MET A 1 -4.47 -10.70 22.49
CA MET A 1 -4.15 -10.52 21.06
C MET A 1 -5.28 -11.09 20.24
N ARG A 2 -5.93 -10.32 19.34
CA ARG A 2 -6.79 -10.93 18.30
C ARG A 2 -5.95 -11.98 17.55
N LYS A 3 -6.52 -13.17 17.30
CA LYS A 3 -5.77 -14.30 16.71
C LYS A 3 -5.14 -13.87 15.38
N PRO A 4 -3.85 -14.17 15.10
CA PRO A 4 -3.13 -13.72 13.90
C PRO A 4 -3.82 -14.14 12.59
N TRP A 5 -4.61 -15.22 12.64
CA TRP A 5 -5.49 -15.68 11.56
C TRP A 5 -6.44 -14.61 11.03
N GLY A 6 -6.89 -13.66 11.86
CA GLY A 6 -7.78 -12.58 11.42
C GLY A 6 -7.17 -11.68 10.35
N ILE A 7 -5.85 -11.42 10.44
CA ILE A 7 -5.14 -10.65 9.41
C ILE A 7 -5.15 -11.42 8.10
N ILE A 8 -4.77 -12.71 8.14
CA ILE A 8 -4.69 -13.57 6.95
C ILE A 8 -6.06 -13.66 6.26
N VAL A 9 -7.13 -13.92 7.01
CA VAL A 9 -8.48 -14.04 6.47
C VAL A 9 -8.93 -12.73 5.82
N VAL A 10 -8.75 -11.58 6.49
CA VAL A 10 -9.14 -10.28 5.91
C VAL A 10 -8.29 -9.95 4.68
N THR A 11 -6.99 -10.23 4.71
CA THR A 11 -6.11 -10.04 3.54
C THR A 11 -6.61 -10.80 2.34
N ILE A 12 -6.92 -12.10 2.50
CA ILE A 12 -7.38 -12.95 1.39
C ILE A 12 -8.76 -12.50 0.90
N VAL A 13 -9.71 -12.25 1.80
CA VAL A 13 -11.08 -11.87 1.42
C VAL A 13 -11.10 -10.51 0.70
N ILE A 14 -10.44 -9.49 1.28
CA ILE A 14 -10.38 -8.16 0.67
C ILE A 14 -9.54 -8.18 -0.60
N GLY A 15 -8.42 -8.90 -0.62
CA GLY A 15 -7.59 -9.00 -1.81
C GLY A 15 -8.27 -9.73 -2.96
N ALA A 16 -8.97 -10.83 -2.70
CA ALA A 16 -9.77 -11.52 -3.71
C ALA A 16 -10.90 -10.63 -4.24
N ALA A 17 -11.59 -9.90 -3.35
CA ALA A 17 -12.59 -8.94 -3.75
C ALA A 17 -11.99 -7.84 -4.63
N ALA A 18 -10.87 -7.24 -4.23
CA ALA A 18 -10.18 -6.18 -4.97
C ALA A 18 -9.69 -6.64 -6.35
N PHE A 19 -9.17 -7.87 -6.46
CA PHE A 19 -8.76 -8.45 -7.73
C PHE A 19 -9.93 -8.57 -8.71
N VAL A 20 -11.10 -9.01 -8.22
CA VAL A 20 -12.31 -9.17 -9.04
C VAL A 20 -12.94 -7.81 -9.37
N THR A 21 -13.01 -6.89 -8.41
CA THR A 21 -13.73 -5.63 -8.57
C THR A 21 -12.93 -4.53 -9.24
N GLY A 22 -11.59 -4.60 -9.28
CA GLY A 22 -10.74 -3.59 -9.91
C GLY A 22 -11.21 -3.20 -11.32
N PRO A 23 -11.31 -4.15 -12.26
CA PRO A 23 -11.81 -3.89 -13.61
C PRO A 23 -13.30 -3.50 -13.69
N MET A 24 -14.08 -3.73 -12.63
CA MET A 24 -15.50 -3.33 -12.57
C MET A 24 -15.66 -1.89 -12.11
N ILE A 25 -14.82 -1.46 -11.17
CA ILE A 25 -14.79 -0.08 -10.64
C ILE A 25 -14.10 0.84 -11.65
N TRP A 26 -13.02 0.35 -12.27
CA TRP A 26 -12.19 1.04 -13.26
C TRP A 26 -12.08 0.21 -14.53
N PRO A 27 -13.14 0.23 -15.38
CA PRO A 27 -13.10 -0.48 -16.66
C PRO A 27 -11.93 0.00 -17.51
N MET A 28 -11.28 -0.94 -18.19
CA MET A 28 -10.15 -0.63 -19.07
C MET A 28 -10.54 0.37 -20.16
N GLY A 29 -9.65 1.34 -20.43
CA GLY A 29 -9.81 2.29 -21.52
C GLY A 29 -9.89 1.59 -22.88
N HIS A 30 -10.78 2.07 -23.76
CA HIS A 30 -11.02 1.46 -25.08
C HIS A 30 -9.80 1.50 -26.01
N ASP A 31 -8.86 2.37 -25.73
CA ASP A 31 -7.62 2.62 -26.45
C ASP A 31 -6.45 1.78 -25.94
N VAL A 32 -6.63 1.01 -24.85
CA VAL A 32 -5.60 0.14 -24.29
C VAL A 32 -5.55 -1.17 -25.07
N PRO A 33 -4.43 -1.49 -25.75
CA PRO A 33 -4.29 -2.74 -26.46
C PRO A 33 -4.20 -3.91 -25.48
N MET A 34 -4.75 -5.06 -25.87
CA MET A 34 -4.55 -6.30 -25.11
C MET A 34 -3.07 -6.68 -25.09
N PRO A 35 -2.53 -7.10 -23.93
CA PRO A 35 -1.15 -7.56 -23.84
C PRO A 35 -0.98 -8.83 -24.69
N PRO A 36 0.21 -9.05 -25.27
CA PRO A 36 0.56 -10.32 -25.89
C PRO A 36 0.28 -11.51 -24.96
N ALA A 37 -0.24 -12.61 -25.51
CA ALA A 37 -0.69 -13.76 -24.71
C ALA A 37 0.41 -14.38 -23.82
N ASN A 38 1.68 -14.28 -24.24
CA ASN A 38 2.83 -14.74 -23.47
C ASN A 38 3.14 -13.86 -22.24
N LEU A 39 2.68 -12.61 -22.20
CA LEU A 39 2.88 -11.69 -21.07
C LEU A 39 1.69 -11.68 -20.09
N LEU A 40 0.51 -12.12 -20.54
CA LEU A 40 -0.71 -12.10 -19.75
C LEU A 40 -0.58 -12.79 -18.38
N PRO A 41 0.07 -13.97 -18.22
CA PRO A 41 0.26 -14.58 -16.90
C PRO A 41 1.05 -13.70 -15.92
N GLY A 42 2.01 -12.93 -16.43
CA GLY A 42 2.81 -12.00 -15.63
C GLY A 42 1.95 -10.86 -15.07
N TYR A 43 1.14 -10.22 -15.93
CA TYR A 43 0.22 -9.16 -15.51
C TYR A 43 -0.85 -9.65 -14.53
N ILE A 44 -1.39 -10.86 -14.74
CA ILE A 44 -2.32 -11.47 -13.78
C ILE A 44 -1.65 -11.67 -12.41
N THR A 45 -0.42 -12.18 -12.40
CA THR A 45 0.33 -12.41 -11.16
C THR A 45 0.60 -11.10 -10.42
N LEU A 46 1.01 -10.06 -11.14
CA LEU A 46 1.21 -8.72 -10.58
C LEU A 46 -0.08 -8.18 -9.94
N SER A 47 -1.18 -8.24 -10.68
CA SER A 47 -2.49 -7.77 -10.19
C SER A 47 -2.97 -8.54 -8.95
N VAL A 48 -2.73 -9.86 -8.88
CA VAL A 48 -3.02 -10.66 -7.67
C VAL A 48 -2.18 -10.19 -6.48
N ILE A 49 -0.88 -9.95 -6.68
CA ILE A 49 0.02 -9.49 -5.62
C ILE A 49 -0.42 -8.13 -5.09
N GLU A 50 -0.73 -7.18 -5.96
CA GLU A 50 -1.17 -5.83 -5.58
C GLU A 50 -2.51 -5.84 -4.87
N ALA A 51 -3.46 -6.64 -5.36
CA ALA A 51 -4.76 -6.81 -4.70
C ALA A 51 -4.59 -7.43 -3.31
N LEU A 52 -3.72 -8.44 -3.14
CA LEU A 52 -3.40 -9.00 -1.83
C LEU A 52 -2.66 -8.00 -0.93
N ALA A 53 -1.77 -7.18 -1.47
CA ALA A 53 -1.09 -6.11 -0.73
C ALA A 53 -2.09 -5.05 -0.24
N PHE A 54 -3.08 -4.71 -1.05
CA PHE A 54 -4.21 -3.88 -0.64
C PHE A 54 -5.04 -4.55 0.46
N GLY A 55 -5.40 -5.83 0.30
CA GLY A 55 -6.07 -6.59 1.34
C GLY A 55 -5.30 -6.61 2.67
N PHE A 56 -3.98 -6.76 2.60
CA PHE A 56 -3.10 -6.68 3.76
C PHE A 56 -3.10 -5.28 4.37
N ALA A 57 -3.04 -4.22 3.58
CA ALA A 57 -3.11 -2.85 4.08
C ALA A 57 -4.40 -2.59 4.86
N VAL A 58 -5.55 -3.08 4.36
CA VAL A 58 -6.84 -3.01 5.08
C VAL A 58 -6.81 -3.83 6.36
N ALA A 59 -6.31 -5.07 6.31
CA ALA A 59 -6.19 -5.92 7.49
C ALA A 59 -5.28 -5.27 8.55
N PHE A 60 -4.15 -4.71 8.14
CA PHE A 60 -3.23 -3.99 9.00
C PHE A 60 -3.87 -2.70 9.56
N ALA A 61 -4.67 -1.98 8.78
CA ALA A 61 -5.42 -0.83 9.28
C ALA A 61 -6.42 -1.22 10.39
N ILE A 62 -7.08 -2.37 10.26
CA ILE A 62 -8.09 -2.85 11.23
C ILE A 62 -7.44 -3.44 12.49
N PHE A 63 -6.36 -4.20 12.34
CA PHE A 63 -5.79 -5.02 13.41
C PHE A 63 -4.43 -4.54 13.93
N GLY A 64 -3.69 -3.76 13.14
CA GLY A 64 -2.32 -3.35 13.42
C GLY A 64 -2.22 -2.21 14.43
N TRP A 65 -3.18 -1.27 14.47
CA TRP A 65 -3.10 -0.10 15.36
C TRP A 65 -2.89 -0.44 16.84
N PRO A 66 -3.62 -1.40 17.45
CA PRO A 66 -3.40 -1.79 18.85
C PRO A 66 -1.98 -2.29 19.13
N ALA A 67 -1.29 -2.88 18.14
CA ALA A 67 0.05 -3.43 18.31
C ALA A 67 1.13 -2.34 18.27
N ILE A 68 0.92 -1.27 17.51
CA ILE A 68 1.96 -0.24 17.31
C ILE A 68 1.74 1.04 18.12
N ARG A 69 0.51 1.32 18.57
CA ARG A 69 0.16 2.60 19.22
C ARG A 69 0.92 2.87 20.51
N GLY A 70 1.36 1.81 21.19
CA GLY A 70 2.09 1.87 22.46
C GLY A 70 3.61 1.73 22.33
N LEU A 71 4.16 1.68 21.12
CA LEU A 71 5.60 1.59 20.93
C LEU A 71 6.28 2.90 21.36
N SER A 72 7.37 2.81 22.12
CA SER A 72 8.20 3.97 22.42
C SER A 72 9.17 4.24 21.28
N LEU A 73 8.71 4.91 20.23
CA LEU A 73 9.53 5.26 19.07
C LEU A 73 10.20 6.65 19.18
N GLY A 74 10.39 7.14 20.41
CA GLY A 74 10.94 8.48 20.68
C GLY A 74 10.03 9.67 20.36
N ALA A 75 8.86 9.44 19.77
CA ALA A 75 7.79 10.43 19.68
C ALA A 75 6.42 9.74 19.55
N PRO A 76 5.41 10.05 20.39
CA PRO A 76 4.09 9.41 20.30
C PRO A 76 3.38 9.60 18.95
N TRP A 77 3.63 10.73 18.27
CA TRP A 77 3.08 10.99 16.94
C TRP A 77 3.66 10.07 15.86
N LEU A 78 4.87 9.56 16.06
CA LEU A 78 5.58 8.77 15.05
C LEU A 78 4.87 7.44 14.78
N ASN A 79 4.29 6.82 15.82
CA ASN A 79 3.48 5.60 15.69
C ASN A 79 2.34 5.80 14.71
N LYS A 80 1.63 6.95 14.81
CA LYS A 80 0.49 7.27 13.94
C LYS A 80 0.93 7.49 12.49
N TRP A 81 2.00 8.25 12.27
CA TRP A 81 2.46 8.53 10.91
C TRP A 81 3.04 7.29 10.23
N LEU A 82 3.85 6.49 10.93
CA LEU A 82 4.35 5.23 10.40
C LEU A 82 3.20 4.25 10.10
N PHE A 83 2.14 4.25 10.90
CA PHE A 83 0.95 3.44 10.62
C PHE A 83 0.30 3.79 9.28
N VAL A 84 0.00 5.08 9.10
CA VAL A 84 -0.65 5.59 7.89
C VAL A 84 0.26 5.38 6.69
N THR A 85 1.55 5.65 6.85
CA THR A 85 2.58 5.39 5.84
C THR A 85 2.60 3.93 5.40
N LEU A 86 2.61 2.97 6.33
CA LEU A 86 2.63 1.55 5.96
C LEU A 86 1.33 1.11 5.28
N CYS A 87 0.17 1.60 5.73
CA CYS A 87 -1.11 1.32 5.08
C CYS A 87 -1.11 1.84 3.63
N TRP A 88 -0.70 3.09 3.42
CA TRP A 88 -0.68 3.69 2.09
C TRP A 88 0.38 3.02 1.20
N PHE A 89 1.60 2.86 1.69
CA PHE A 89 2.73 2.27 0.98
C PHE A 89 2.41 0.89 0.41
N MET A 90 1.69 0.06 1.19
CA MET A 90 1.29 -1.28 0.75
C MET A 90 0.03 -1.26 -0.12
N GLY A 91 -0.95 -0.40 0.21
CA GLY A 91 -2.27 -0.50 -0.40
C GLY A 91 -2.42 0.24 -1.72
N ASN A 92 -1.72 1.36 -1.92
CA ASN A 92 -1.99 2.29 -3.01
C ASN A 92 -1.83 1.69 -4.43
N TRP A 93 -0.94 0.70 -4.61
CA TRP A 93 -0.61 0.10 -5.90
C TRP A 93 -1.83 -0.45 -6.64
N TRP A 94 -2.76 -1.11 -5.95
CA TRP A 94 -3.98 -1.59 -6.58
C TRP A 94 -4.81 -0.45 -7.19
N MET A 95 -4.94 0.69 -6.49
CA MET A 95 -5.64 1.85 -7.06
C MET A 95 -4.87 2.45 -8.23
N HIS A 96 -3.54 2.59 -8.07
CA HIS A 96 -2.64 3.15 -9.08
C HIS A 96 -2.77 2.41 -10.41
N ASP A 97 -2.57 1.09 -10.41
CA ASP A 97 -2.53 0.29 -11.63
C ASP A 97 -3.91 0.17 -12.30
N ASN A 98 -4.99 0.08 -11.51
CA ASN A 98 -6.34 0.12 -12.08
C ASN A 98 -6.66 1.48 -12.71
N LEU A 99 -6.23 2.59 -12.09
CA LEU A 99 -6.40 3.93 -12.67
C LEU A 99 -5.57 4.11 -13.95
N HIS A 100 -4.37 3.53 -14.02
CA HIS A 100 -3.58 3.50 -15.25
C HIS A 100 -4.36 2.81 -16.39
N MET A 101 -4.88 1.61 -16.14
CA MET A 101 -5.62 0.84 -17.13
C MET A 101 -6.92 1.52 -17.55
N HIS A 102 -7.60 2.19 -16.63
CA HIS A 102 -8.84 2.92 -16.91
C HIS A 102 -8.61 4.22 -17.68
N ASN A 103 -7.56 4.95 -17.33
CA ASN A 103 -7.24 6.22 -17.96
C ASN A 103 -6.74 6.05 -19.41
N GLY A 104 -6.18 4.88 -19.74
CA GLY A 104 -5.72 4.56 -21.09
C GLY A 104 -4.59 5.48 -21.55
N LEU A 105 -4.65 5.97 -22.78
CA LEU A 105 -3.60 6.79 -23.39
C LEU A 105 -3.81 8.30 -23.17
N ASN A 106 -4.69 8.72 -22.24
CA ASN A 106 -4.81 10.12 -21.85
C ASN A 106 -3.59 10.57 -21.04
N MET A 107 -2.58 11.13 -21.73
CA MET A 107 -1.29 11.52 -21.16
C MET A 107 -1.38 12.53 -20.01
N HIS A 108 -2.36 13.44 -20.03
CA HIS A 108 -2.56 14.38 -18.92
C HIS A 108 -3.07 13.67 -17.67
N GLY A 109 -4.01 12.73 -17.83
CA GLY A 109 -4.49 11.90 -16.75
C GLY A 109 -3.42 10.96 -16.20
N LEU A 110 -2.61 10.36 -17.08
CA LEU A 110 -1.47 9.53 -16.69
C LEU A 110 -0.47 10.33 -15.84
N LEU A 111 -0.08 11.53 -16.29
CA LEU A 111 0.84 12.38 -15.52
C LEU A 111 0.30 12.71 -14.13
N PHE A 112 -1.01 12.94 -14.00
CA PHE A 112 -1.62 13.17 -12.71
C PHE A 112 -1.56 11.94 -11.79
N ILE A 113 -1.83 10.74 -12.34
CA ILE A 113 -1.71 9.47 -11.62
C ILE A 113 -0.26 9.28 -11.15
N GLU A 114 0.69 9.44 -12.06
CA GLU A 114 2.13 9.32 -11.77
C GLU A 114 2.53 10.22 -10.60
N ILE A 115 2.18 11.51 -10.65
CA ILE A 115 2.49 12.47 -9.59
C ILE A 115 1.79 12.10 -8.28
N ALA A 116 0.49 11.81 -8.30
CA ALA A 116 -0.29 11.59 -7.09
C ALA A 116 0.21 10.37 -6.29
N PHE A 117 0.52 9.27 -6.97
CA PHE A 117 0.95 8.03 -6.32
C PHE A 117 2.46 8.03 -6.05
N HIS A 118 3.32 8.42 -6.99
CA HIS A 118 4.76 8.35 -6.78
C HIS A 118 5.26 9.38 -5.75
N ILE A 119 4.73 10.60 -5.75
CA ILE A 119 5.14 11.60 -4.75
C ILE A 119 4.72 11.17 -3.35
N THR A 120 3.53 10.61 -3.18
CA THR A 120 3.09 10.09 -1.87
C THR A 120 3.92 8.88 -1.43
N MET A 121 4.41 8.06 -2.35
CA MET A 121 5.37 6.99 -2.08
C MET A 121 6.74 7.51 -1.66
N LEU A 122 7.24 8.59 -2.28
CA LEU A 122 8.47 9.26 -1.82
C LEU A 122 8.31 9.82 -0.41
N ILE A 123 7.16 10.44 -0.11
CA ILE A 123 6.83 10.92 1.25
C ILE A 123 6.80 9.76 2.25
N CYS A 124 6.27 8.60 1.87
CA CYS A 124 6.33 7.40 2.69
C CYS A 124 7.77 6.97 2.98
N GLY A 125 8.64 6.95 1.96
CA GLY A 125 10.06 6.65 2.13
C GLY A 125 10.77 7.62 3.08
N VAL A 126 10.53 8.92 2.94
CA VAL A 126 11.07 9.95 3.86
C VAL A 126 10.56 9.73 5.28
N THR A 127 9.27 9.45 5.45
CA THR A 127 8.66 9.22 6.77
C THR A 127 9.26 8.00 7.46
N LEU A 128 9.48 6.90 6.73
CA LEU A 128 10.15 5.71 7.23
C LEU A 128 11.60 6.03 7.64
N ALA A 129 12.36 6.71 6.79
CA ALA A 129 13.75 7.07 7.06
C ALA A 129 13.89 7.95 8.32
N LEU A 130 13.06 9.00 8.44
CA LEU A 130 13.03 9.86 9.63
C LEU A 130 12.59 9.08 10.87
N GLY A 131 11.67 8.12 10.72
CA GLY A 131 11.26 7.22 11.79
C GLY A 131 12.42 6.38 12.32
N PHE A 132 13.21 5.77 11.44
CA PHE A 132 14.40 5.01 11.81
C PHE A 132 15.44 5.87 12.53
N LEU A 133 15.75 7.06 12.01
CA LEU A 133 16.71 7.97 12.62
C LEU A 133 16.31 8.38 14.05
N ARG A 134 15.01 8.63 14.27
CA ARG A 134 14.49 8.96 15.61
C ARG A 134 14.54 7.79 16.57
N LEU A 135 14.14 6.60 16.11
CA LEU A 135 14.20 5.38 16.91
C LEU A 135 15.64 5.06 17.33
N ALA A 136 16.61 5.21 16.41
CA ALA A 136 18.03 5.00 16.71
C ALA A 136 18.54 5.98 17.79
N ARG A 137 18.19 7.26 17.68
CA ARG A 137 18.57 8.28 18.68
C ARG A 137 17.94 8.03 20.05
N HIS A 138 16.68 7.63 20.09
CA HIS A 138 15.99 7.30 21.33
C HIS A 138 16.65 6.11 22.04
N THR A 139 16.91 5.03 21.29
CA THR A 139 17.56 3.82 21.82
C THR A 139 18.98 4.11 22.33
N ALA A 140 19.73 4.98 21.64
CA ALA A 140 21.05 5.40 22.07
C ALA A 140 21.01 6.21 23.38
N ALA A 141 20.03 7.09 23.54
CA ALA A 141 19.84 7.86 24.77
C ALA A 141 19.46 6.96 25.96
N GLU A 142 18.58 5.98 25.76
CA GLU A 142 18.19 5.02 26.81
C GLU A 142 19.37 4.14 27.29
N LYS A 143 20.33 3.81 26.42
CA LYS A 143 21.51 3.01 26.79
C LYS A 143 22.61 3.81 27.49
N GLY A 144 22.59 5.13 27.36
CA GLY A 144 23.56 6.03 27.99
C GLY A 144 23.11 6.61 29.32
N ALA A 145 21.87 6.35 29.74
CA ALA A 145 21.28 6.72 31.03
C ALA A 145 21.35 5.55 32.01
#